data_AF-B6JVQ3-F1
#
_entry.id   AF-B6JVQ3-F1
#
_cell.length_a   1.000
_cell.length_b   1.000
_cell.length_c   1.000
_cell.angle_alpha   90.00
_cell.angle_beta   90.00
_cell.angle_gamma   90.00
#
_symmetry.space_group_name_H-M   'P 1'
#
loop_
_entity.id
_entity.type
_entity.pdbx_description
1 polymer ?
#
loop_
_entity_poly.entity_id
_entity_poly.type
_entity_poly.pdbx_seq_one_letter_code
_entity_poly.pdbx_strand_id
1 'polypeptide(L)'
;MSEAVTIRTRKFMTNRLLQRKQMVVDILHPGKANISKDDLREKLAEMYKASVENVQAFGLRTQFGGGKTTGFALIYDSNEALNKFEPHYRRVRIGQANKIEKASRQQRKQRKNRGKKVFGTGKRLAKRKQSE
;
A
#
# COMPACT_ATOMS: atom_id res chain seq x y z
N MET A 1 -27.67 -8.84 -15.38
CA MET A 1 -27.67 -9.29 -13.97
C MET A 1 -26.23 -9.58 -13.60
N SER A 2 -25.66 -8.93 -12.59
CA SER A 2 -24.25 -9.14 -12.24
C SER A 2 -24.03 -10.59 -11.79
N GLU A 3 -23.22 -11.33 -12.53
CA GLU A 3 -22.84 -12.69 -12.18
C GLU A 3 -22.17 -12.72 -10.79
N ALA A 4 -22.58 -13.68 -9.96
CA ALA A 4 -22.21 -13.74 -8.55
C ALA A 4 -20.71 -14.03 -8.38
N VAL A 5 -19.94 -13.01 -7.98
CA VAL A 5 -18.54 -13.19 -7.59
C VAL A 5 -18.49 -13.84 -6.21
N THR A 6 -17.91 -15.04 -6.14
CA THR A 6 -17.74 -15.79 -4.90
C THR A 6 -16.33 -15.57 -4.36
N ILE A 7 -16.21 -15.13 -3.11
CA ILE A 7 -14.93 -14.94 -2.42
C ILE A 7 -14.74 -16.08 -1.44
N ARG A 8 -13.56 -16.72 -1.49
CA ARG A 8 -13.14 -17.75 -0.55
C ARG A 8 -11.83 -17.33 0.09
N THR A 9 -11.72 -17.52 1.40
CA THR A 9 -10.50 -17.22 2.15
C THR A 9 -9.81 -18.51 2.55
N ARG A 10 -8.48 -18.55 2.41
CA ARG A 10 -7.64 -19.70 2.75
C ARG A 10 -6.44 -19.22 3.55
N LYS A 11 -5.80 -20.15 4.29
CA LYS A 11 -4.62 -19.86 5.11
C LYS A 11 -4.85 -18.65 6.04
N PHE A 12 -6.03 -18.59 6.64
CA PHE A 12 -6.39 -17.53 7.57
C PHE A 12 -5.50 -17.60 8.81
N MET A 13 -4.95 -16.46 9.19
CA MET A 13 -4.09 -16.33 10.36
C MET A 13 -4.41 -15.02 11.07
N THR A 14 -4.62 -15.12 12.39
CA THR A 14 -4.75 -13.95 13.25
C THR A 14 -3.36 -13.54 13.74
N ASN A 15 -2.89 -12.35 13.36
CA ASN A 15 -1.60 -11.81 13.74
C ASN A 15 -1.76 -10.65 14.73
N ARG A 16 -1.67 -10.96 16.02
CA ARG A 16 -1.83 -9.98 17.11
C ARG A 16 -0.69 -8.98 17.21
N LEU A 17 0.53 -9.36 16.80
CA LEU A 17 1.70 -8.46 16.81
C LEU A 17 1.51 -7.24 15.90
N LEU A 18 0.74 -7.42 14.81
CA LEU A 18 0.45 -6.38 13.84
C LEU A 18 -1.04 -5.95 13.85
N GLN A 19 -1.79 -6.36 14.88
CA GLN A 19 -3.22 -6.03 15.07
C GLN A 19 -4.06 -6.26 13.80
N ARG A 20 -3.87 -7.43 13.17
CA ARG A 20 -4.56 -7.75 11.91
C ARG A 20 -4.83 -9.23 11.72
N LYS A 21 -5.84 -9.54 10.91
CA LYS A 21 -6.07 -10.84 10.30
C LYS A 21 -5.46 -10.83 8.90
N GLN A 22 -4.75 -11.89 8.54
CA GLN A 22 -4.10 -12.04 7.24
C GLN A 22 -4.52 -13.35 6.59
N MET A 23 -4.80 -13.32 5.29
CA MET A 23 -5.34 -14.48 4.57
C MET A 23 -5.05 -14.40 3.07
N VAL A 24 -5.02 -15.57 2.44
CA VAL A 24 -5.08 -15.69 0.99
C VAL A 24 -6.54 -15.59 0.57
N VAL A 25 -6.81 -14.82 -0.48
CA VAL A 25 -8.15 -14.64 -1.04
C VAL A 25 -8.19 -15.25 -2.42
N ASP A 26 -9.05 -16.24 -2.59
CA ASP A 26 -9.42 -16.82 -3.87
C ASP A 26 -10.76 -16.21 -4.31
N ILE A 27 -10.80 -15.69 -5.52
CA ILE A 27 -11.95 -14.98 -6.07
C ILE A 27 -12.40 -15.74 -7.30
N LEU A 28 -13.62 -16.24 -7.27
CA LEU A 28 -14.27 -16.91 -8.40
C LEU A 28 -15.22 -15.91 -9.06
N HIS A 29 -14.95 -15.59 -10.32
CA HIS A 29 -15.70 -14.60 -11.09
C HIS A 29 -16.02 -15.17 -12.48
N PRO A 30 -16.94 -16.18 -12.56
CA PRO A 30 -17.36 -16.72 -13.85
C PRO A 30 -18.01 -15.62 -14.70
N GLY A 31 -17.74 -15.63 -16.01
CA GLY A 31 -18.26 -14.66 -16.99
C GLY A 31 -17.80 -13.20 -16.84
N LYS A 32 -17.18 -12.84 -15.70
CA LYS A 32 -16.52 -11.53 -15.49
C LYS A 32 -15.00 -11.64 -15.65
N ALA A 33 -14.39 -10.71 -16.38
CA ALA A 33 -12.94 -10.69 -16.61
C ALA A 33 -12.13 -10.51 -15.31
N ASN A 34 -12.47 -9.51 -14.49
CA ASN A 34 -11.76 -9.17 -13.25
C ASN A 34 -12.70 -8.56 -12.20
N ILE A 35 -12.24 -8.51 -10.94
CA ILE A 35 -12.88 -7.74 -9.87
C ILE A 35 -12.03 -6.51 -9.54
N SER A 36 -12.68 -5.39 -9.24
CA SER A 36 -11.99 -4.20 -8.75
C SER A 36 -11.45 -4.47 -7.33
N LYS A 37 -10.42 -3.73 -6.91
CA LYS A 37 -9.90 -3.87 -5.54
C LYS A 37 -10.86 -3.29 -4.51
N ASP A 38 -11.63 -2.28 -4.87
CA ASP A 38 -12.56 -1.62 -3.96
C ASP A 38 -13.79 -2.50 -3.72
N ASP A 39 -14.37 -3.11 -4.77
CA ASP A 39 -15.43 -4.12 -4.65
C ASP A 39 -14.98 -5.30 -3.75
N LEU A 40 -13.71 -5.72 -3.89
CA LEU A 40 -13.15 -6.80 -3.09
C LEU A 40 -13.01 -6.40 -1.61
N ARG A 41 -12.60 -5.15 -1.35
CA ARG A 41 -12.49 -4.62 0.03
C ARG A 41 -13.85 -4.51 0.69
N GLU A 42 -14.86 -4.04 -0.04
CA GLU A 42 -16.25 -3.95 0.45
C GLU A 42 -16.80 -5.33 0.84
N LYS A 43 -16.67 -6.33 -0.04
CA LYS A 43 -17.15 -7.68 0.26
C LYS A 43 -16.38 -8.36 1.39
N LEU A 44 -15.08 -8.12 1.51
CA LEU A 44 -14.29 -8.63 2.64
C LEU A 44 -14.64 -7.92 3.94
N ALA A 45 -14.91 -6.62 3.90
CA ALA A 45 -15.37 -5.84 5.04
C ALA A 45 -16.71 -6.36 5.56
N GLU A 46 -17.66 -6.61 4.66
CA GLU A 46 -18.96 -7.21 4.98
C GLU A 46 -18.81 -8.60 5.60
N MET A 47 -18.05 -9.50 4.94
CA MET A 47 -17.83 -10.88 5.39
C MET A 47 -17.21 -10.98 6.79
N TYR A 48 -16.30 -10.07 7.13
CA TYR A 48 -15.57 -10.08 8.40
C TYR A 48 -16.05 -9.03 9.40
N LYS A 49 -17.17 -8.34 9.12
CA LYS A 49 -17.74 -7.27 9.97
C LYS A 49 -16.70 -6.20 10.33
N ALA A 50 -15.93 -5.76 9.34
CA ALA A 50 -14.91 -4.74 9.48
C ALA A 50 -15.30 -3.48 8.69
N SER A 51 -14.68 -2.34 8.97
CA SER A 51 -14.78 -1.17 8.10
C SER A 51 -13.96 -1.36 6.83
N VAL A 52 -14.44 -0.89 5.68
CA VAL A 52 -13.73 -0.91 4.38
C VAL A 52 -12.38 -0.21 4.47
N GLU A 53 -12.29 0.82 5.32
CA GLU A 53 -11.05 1.56 5.57
C GLU A 53 -9.96 0.68 6.18
N ASN A 54 -10.32 -0.34 6.97
CA ASN A 54 -9.40 -1.22 7.67
C ASN A 54 -8.99 -2.45 6.82
N VAL A 55 -9.54 -2.59 5.61
CA VAL A 55 -9.29 -3.72 4.72
C VAL A 55 -8.35 -3.31 3.59
N GLN A 56 -7.26 -4.05 3.44
CA GLN A 56 -6.30 -3.89 2.34
C GLN A 56 -6.16 -5.19 1.56
N ALA A 57 -6.44 -5.15 0.25
CA ALA A 57 -6.17 -6.23 -0.68
C ALA A 57 -4.99 -5.92 -1.61
N PHE A 58 -4.13 -6.90 -1.89
CA PHE A 58 -3.00 -6.76 -2.81
C PHE A 58 -2.59 -8.10 -3.43
N GLY A 59 -1.67 -8.04 -4.40
CA GLY A 59 -1.10 -9.26 -5.00
C GLY A 59 -2.09 -10.07 -5.83
N LEU A 60 -3.16 -9.42 -6.32
CA LEU A 60 -4.16 -10.06 -7.17
C LEU A 60 -3.53 -10.50 -8.49
N ARG A 61 -3.56 -11.80 -8.76
CA ARG A 61 -3.13 -12.42 -10.01
C ARG A 61 -4.24 -13.34 -10.51
N THR A 62 -4.75 -13.03 -11.69
CA THR A 62 -5.75 -13.84 -12.39
C THR A 62 -5.06 -15.08 -12.98
N GLN A 63 -5.73 -16.22 -12.87
CA GLN A 63 -5.29 -17.47 -13.44
C GLN A 63 -5.37 -17.41 -14.98
N PHE A 64 -4.48 -18.15 -15.64
CA PHE A 64 -4.54 -18.31 -17.10
C PHE A 64 -5.91 -18.89 -17.50
N GLY A 65 -6.53 -18.32 -18.52
CA GLY A 65 -7.90 -18.66 -18.93
C GLY A 65 -9.02 -17.93 -18.16
N GLY A 66 -8.69 -17.13 -17.14
CA GLY A 66 -9.68 -16.31 -16.42
C GLY A 66 -10.50 -17.09 -15.38
N GLY A 67 -11.62 -16.51 -14.94
CA GLY A 67 -12.59 -17.12 -14.01
C GLY A 67 -12.15 -17.26 -12.56
N LYS A 68 -10.84 -17.24 -12.27
CA LYS A 68 -10.29 -17.27 -10.93
C LYS A 68 -9.15 -16.25 -10.76
N THR A 69 -9.16 -15.52 -9.66
CA THR A 69 -8.06 -14.66 -9.23
C THR A 69 -7.62 -15.04 -7.83
N THR A 70 -6.31 -15.06 -7.59
CA THR A 70 -5.72 -15.28 -6.27
C THR A 70 -5.04 -14.02 -5.79
N GLY A 71 -5.12 -13.72 -4.50
CA GLY A 71 -4.42 -12.59 -3.90
C GLY A 71 -4.31 -12.71 -2.40
N PHE A 72 -3.97 -11.60 -1.76
CA PHE A 72 -3.79 -11.54 -0.32
C PHE A 72 -4.58 -10.37 0.26
N ALA A 73 -5.19 -10.59 1.42
CA ALA A 73 -5.92 -9.56 2.14
C ALA A 73 -5.44 -9.45 3.59
N LEU A 74 -5.46 -8.22 4.07
CA LEU A 74 -5.18 -7.81 5.42
C LEU A 74 -6.40 -7.07 5.95
N ILE A 75 -6.87 -7.47 7.12
CA ILE A 75 -7.97 -6.82 7.83
C ILE A 75 -7.43 -6.38 9.17
N TYR A 76 -7.25 -5.08 9.33
CA TYR A 76 -6.76 -4.48 10.57
C TYR A 76 -7.88 -4.34 11.59
N ASP A 77 -7.51 -4.41 12.87
CA ASP A 77 -8.48 -4.22 13.97
C ASP A 77 -8.91 -2.73 14.07
N SER A 78 -8.03 -1.78 13.72
CA SER A 78 -8.30 -0.33 13.72
C SER A 78 -7.63 0.41 12.56
N ASN A 79 -8.11 1.62 12.25
CA ASN A 79 -7.53 2.49 11.22
C ASN A 79 -6.14 3.01 11.65
N GLU A 80 -5.93 3.21 12.95
CA GLU A 80 -4.61 3.57 13.51
C GLU A 80 -3.56 2.48 13.26
N ALA A 81 -3.93 1.22 13.47
CA ALA A 81 -3.06 0.08 13.21
C ALA A 81 -2.69 0.00 11.73
N LEU A 82 -3.67 0.19 10.84
CA LEU A 82 -3.42 0.24 9.40
C LEU A 82 -2.43 1.34 9.05
N ASN A 83 -2.65 2.57 9.54
CA ASN A 83 -1.77 3.70 9.25
C ASN A 83 -0.34 3.52 9.76
N LYS A 84 -0.18 2.83 10.89
CA LYS A 84 1.12 2.51 11.49
C LYS A 84 1.87 1.42 10.73
N PHE A 85 1.18 0.35 10.33
CA PHE A 85 1.83 -0.86 9.80
C PHE A 85 1.80 -0.99 8.27
N GLU A 86 0.87 -0.36 7.56
CA GLU A 86 0.85 -0.42 6.10
C GLU A 86 1.95 0.44 5.47
N PRO A 87 2.69 -0.11 4.48
CA PRO A 87 3.58 0.68 3.66
C PRO A 87 2.87 1.89 3.03
N HIS A 88 3.54 3.04 3.09
CA HIS A 88 3.00 4.31 2.60
C HIS A 88 2.42 4.24 1.18
N TYR A 89 3.05 3.50 0.26
CA TYR A 89 2.59 3.41 -1.12
C TYR A 89 1.22 2.72 -1.26
N ARG A 90 0.84 1.85 -0.32
CA ARG A 90 -0.48 1.20 -0.32
C ARG A 90 -1.55 2.16 0.17
N ARG A 91 -1.25 2.88 1.26
CA ARG A 91 -2.12 3.95 1.79
C ARG A 91 -2.45 5.01 0.74
N VAL A 92 -1.47 5.42 -0.06
CA VAL A 92 -1.70 6.35 -1.18
C VAL A 92 -2.64 5.78 -2.23
N ARG A 93 -2.57 4.47 -2.53
CA ARG A 93 -3.43 3.84 -3.55
C ARG A 93 -4.90 3.77 -3.14
N ILE A 94 -5.18 3.70 -1.84
CA ILE A 94 -6.55 3.70 -1.30
C ILE A 94 -7.03 5.10 -0.88
N GLY A 95 -6.24 6.14 -1.14
CA GLY A 95 -6.62 7.53 -0.84
C GLY A 95 -6.45 7.96 0.62
N GLN A 96 -5.88 7.12 1.49
CA GLN A 96 -5.69 7.44 2.91
C GLN A 96 -4.44 8.29 3.21
N ALA A 97 -3.55 8.45 2.23
CA ALA A 97 -2.34 9.26 2.38
C ALA A 97 -2.01 9.99 1.08
N ASN A 98 -1.41 11.17 1.21
CA ASN A 98 -0.96 11.95 0.06
C ASN A 98 0.40 11.46 -0.44
N LYS A 99 0.62 11.53 -1.76
CA LYS A 99 1.90 11.19 -2.36
C LYS A 99 2.97 12.18 -1.90
N ILE A 100 4.06 11.68 -1.33
CA ILE A 100 5.18 12.54 -0.91
C ILE A 100 5.96 12.99 -2.15
N GLU A 101 5.97 14.29 -2.41
CA GLU A 101 6.77 14.88 -3.48
C GLU A 101 8.25 14.93 -3.08
N LYS A 102 9.12 14.40 -3.95
CA LYS A 102 10.56 14.34 -3.72
C LYS A 102 11.29 14.64 -5.02
N ALA A 103 12.37 15.42 -4.91
CA ALA A 103 13.33 15.62 -5.99
C ALA A 103 13.88 14.28 -6.50
N SER A 104 14.33 14.25 -7.76
CA SER A 104 14.78 13.02 -8.40
C SER A 104 15.93 12.36 -7.62
N ARG A 105 16.07 11.04 -7.74
CA ARG A 105 17.13 10.29 -7.04
C ARG A 105 18.52 10.85 -7.36
N GLN A 106 18.74 11.27 -8.61
CA GLN A 106 20.00 11.87 -9.06
C GLN A 106 20.21 13.25 -8.43
N GLN A 107 19.21 14.13 -8.44
CA GLN A 107 19.30 15.46 -7.82
C GLN A 107 19.60 15.37 -6.32
N ARG A 108 18.97 14.43 -5.60
CA ARG A 108 19.24 14.18 -4.17
C ARG A 108 20.69 13.73 -3.94
N LYS A 109 21.22 12.84 -4.79
CA LYS A 109 22.61 12.37 -4.72
C LYS A 109 23.61 13.48 -5.05
N GLN A 110 23.33 14.29 -6.06
CA GLN A 110 24.16 15.45 -6.41
C GLN A 110 24.18 16.47 -5.27
N ARG A 111 23.02 16.80 -4.68
CA ARG A 111 22.92 17.67 -3.50
C ARG A 111 23.74 17.12 -2.32
N LYS A 112 23.62 15.82 -2.02
CA LYS A 112 24.42 15.14 -1.00
C LYS A 112 25.93 15.29 -1.27
N ASN A 113 26.37 15.00 -2.50
CA ASN A 113 27.78 15.06 -2.87
C ASN A 113 28.32 16.50 -2.86
N ARG A 114 27.52 17.51 -3.22
CA ARG A 114 27.86 18.93 -3.04
C ARG A 114 27.98 19.31 -1.56
N GLY A 115 27.04 18.85 -0.72
CA GLY A 115 27.09 19.07 0.72
C GLY A 115 28.33 18.47 1.39
N LYS A 116 28.76 17.26 0.97
CA LYS A 116 30.00 16.62 1.45
C LYS A 116 31.27 17.43 1.20
N LYS A 117 31.27 18.37 0.24
CA LYS A 117 32.44 19.25 -0.05
C LYS A 117 32.53 20.45 0.89
N VAL A 118 31.51 20.69 1.71
CA VAL A 118 31.45 21.84 2.63
C VAL A 118 31.57 21.33 4.05
N PHE A 119 32.52 21.88 4.81
CA PHE A 119 32.67 21.60 6.23
C PHE A 119 31.82 22.55 7.08
N GLY A 120 31.15 22.02 8.11
CA GLY A 120 30.27 22.78 8.99
C GLY A 120 29.02 23.33 8.28
N THR A 121 28.53 24.49 8.72
CA THR A 121 27.27 25.09 8.25
C THR A 121 27.35 25.75 6.87
N GLY A 122 28.56 25.86 6.30
CA GLY A 122 28.78 26.58 5.04
C GLY A 122 28.69 28.11 5.13
N LYS A 123 28.24 28.69 6.26
CA LYS A 123 28.16 30.15 6.46
C LYS A 123 29.52 30.84 6.31
N ARG A 124 30.58 30.27 6.90
CA ARG A 124 31.97 30.78 6.77
C ARG A 124 32.45 30.76 5.32
N LEU A 125 32.16 29.68 4.59
CA LEU A 125 32.52 29.55 3.17
C LEU A 125 31.76 30.58 2.32
N ALA A 126 30.47 30.79 2.58
CA ALA A 126 29.67 31.80 1.90
C ALA A 126 30.19 33.22 2.14
N LYS A 127 30.51 33.58 3.40
CA LYS A 127 31.10 34.88 3.73
C LYS A 127 32.44 35.09 3.03
N ARG A 128 33.33 34.08 3.01
CA ARG A 128 34.62 34.16 2.31
C ARG A 128 34.45 34.39 0.81
N LYS A 129 33.50 33.71 0.17
CA LYS A 129 33.18 33.90 -1.24
C LYS A 129 32.55 35.25 -1.59
N GLN A 130 31.98 35.95 -0.61
CA GLN A 130 31.42 37.29 -0.81
C GLN A 130 32.47 38.39 -0.63
N SER A 131 33.56 38.09 0.08
CA SER A 131 34.68 39.01 0.31
C SER A 131 35.80 38.88 -0.74
N GLU A 132 35.80 37.79 -1.53
CA GLU A 132 36.60 37.62 -2.75
C GLU A 132 35.85 38.23 -3.94
#